data_AF-A0A0S8G2S3-F1
#
_entry.id   AF-A0A0S8G2S3-F1
#
_cell.length_a   1.000
_cell.length_b   1.000
_cell.length_c   1.000
_cell.angle_alpha   90.00
_cell.angle_beta   90.00
_cell.angle_gamma   90.00
#
_symmetry.space_group_name_H-M   'P 1'
#
loop_
_entity.id
_entity.type
_entity.pdbx_description
1 polymer ?
#
loop_
_entity_poly.entity_id
_entity_poly.type
_entity_poly.pdbx_seq_one_letter_code
_entity_poly.pdbx_strand_id
1 'polypeptide(L)'
;MAAETLYDDFETLYTDLLNRVRESTSVTATVTLAKRFINIAVEDMHIGASETLPWAERRSHILTQPTYTTGTLSATKGSQVVTGSGTSWKTDNDFGVNNVRRDGKLLINGTTEPYRVYSVTNDTQLAITSKFIDDDVSGASYTYFEDEYDLASDFGRPIDWRTFSDGYSIPMISRTEFYRRFPRNSSPGKVKVATIIDVDDATTLPVRKVLFHNPPDEAQVIPYHYVTKYLCVQDDGTRLDYMTGNSDEPLVPKRYRLAIVLNALYHWYRDRKDDTRAQEARAEYIDFMMRMMNDLEIGSKRPSIVPRVGPYWLKARRPWSGSCSPRYDIYDRFDRMEW
;
A
#
# COMPACT_ATOMS: atom_id res chain seq x y z
N MET A 1 -3.01 -16.75 34.19
CA MET A 1 -3.53 -16.95 32.83
C MET A 1 -2.87 -18.19 32.25
N ALA A 2 -3.66 -19.11 31.67
CA ALA A 2 -3.10 -20.22 30.91
C ALA A 2 -2.29 -19.66 29.73
N ALA A 3 -1.17 -20.30 29.39
CA ALA A 3 -0.25 -19.81 28.35
C ALA A 3 -0.84 -19.84 26.93
N GLU A 4 -2.04 -20.38 26.75
CA GLU A 4 -2.67 -20.59 25.43
C GLU A 4 -3.46 -19.37 24.89
N THR A 5 -3.68 -18.31 25.69
CA THR A 5 -4.52 -17.15 25.30
C THR A 5 -3.76 -15.81 25.33
N LEU A 6 -2.44 -15.83 25.16
CA LEU A 6 -1.62 -14.63 25.31
C LEU A 6 -1.72 -13.75 24.04
N TYR A 7 -2.30 -12.56 24.18
CA TYR A 7 -2.42 -11.53 23.14
C TYR A 7 -3.30 -11.92 21.93
N ASP A 8 -4.39 -12.63 22.19
CA ASP A 8 -5.31 -13.06 21.14
C ASP A 8 -6.25 -11.96 20.67
N ASP A 9 -6.72 -11.14 21.59
CA ASP A 9 -7.78 -10.15 21.37
C ASP A 9 -7.45 -8.80 22.00
N PHE A 10 -8.31 -7.82 21.78
CA PHE A 10 -8.13 -6.49 22.34
C PHE A 10 -8.12 -6.50 23.87
N GLU A 11 -8.93 -7.37 24.49
CA GLU A 11 -9.04 -7.51 25.93
C GLU A 11 -7.75 -7.94 26.61
N THR A 12 -7.11 -8.98 26.10
CA THR A 12 -5.83 -9.47 26.62
C THR A 12 -4.72 -8.43 26.44
N LEU A 13 -4.72 -7.67 25.34
CA LEU A 13 -3.75 -6.61 25.07
C LEU A 13 -3.85 -5.44 26.07
N TYR A 14 -5.04 -4.84 26.23
CA TYR A 14 -5.16 -3.71 27.17
C TYR A 14 -5.04 -4.16 28.62
N THR A 15 -5.44 -5.40 28.95
CA THR A 15 -5.29 -5.96 30.29
C THR A 15 -3.82 -6.16 30.66
N ASP A 16 -2.98 -6.67 29.74
CA ASP A 16 -1.54 -6.79 29.99
C ASP A 16 -0.88 -5.42 30.16
N LEU A 17 -1.24 -4.43 29.33
CA LEU A 17 -0.76 -3.06 29.49
C LEU A 17 -1.07 -2.53 30.91
N LEU A 18 -2.33 -2.63 31.34
CA LEU A 18 -2.77 -2.18 32.67
C LEU A 18 -2.04 -2.88 33.81
N ASN A 19 -1.81 -4.19 33.69
CA ASN A 19 -1.04 -4.97 34.65
C ASN A 19 0.41 -4.50 34.76
N ARG A 20 1.08 -4.22 33.62
CA ARG A 20 2.46 -3.71 33.60
C ARG A 20 2.58 -2.31 34.20
N VAL A 21 1.63 -1.43 33.91
CA VAL A 21 1.61 -0.06 34.47
C VAL A 21 1.08 0.00 35.91
N ARG A 22 0.61 -1.13 36.45
CA ARG A 22 0.04 -1.32 37.80
C ARG A 22 -1.20 -0.44 38.05
N GLU A 23 -2.08 -0.38 37.06
CA GLU A 23 -3.33 0.39 37.13
C GLU A 23 -4.55 -0.54 37.22
N SER A 24 -5.65 -0.04 37.76
CA SER A 24 -6.88 -0.84 37.92
C SER A 24 -7.54 -1.17 36.58
N THR A 25 -7.94 -2.43 36.41
CA THR A 25 -8.71 -2.93 35.26
C THR A 25 -10.21 -2.68 35.36
N SER A 26 -10.71 -2.24 36.52
CA SER A 26 -12.14 -1.98 36.73
C SER A 26 -12.54 -0.51 36.50
N VAL A 27 -11.57 0.39 36.31
CA VAL A 27 -11.85 1.83 36.14
C VAL A 27 -12.03 2.14 34.66
N THR A 28 -13.27 2.41 34.26
CA THR A 28 -13.65 2.66 32.84
C THR A 28 -12.77 3.70 32.16
N ALA A 29 -12.51 4.84 32.81
CA ALA A 29 -11.67 5.90 32.23
C ALA A 29 -10.23 5.43 31.93
N THR A 30 -9.64 4.63 32.83
CA THR A 30 -8.30 4.07 32.67
C THR A 30 -8.28 3.03 31.56
N VAL A 31 -9.31 2.17 31.48
CA VAL A 31 -9.45 1.17 30.42
C VAL A 31 -9.60 1.85 29.05
N THR A 32 -10.43 2.88 28.92
CA THR A 32 -10.59 3.63 27.67
C THR A 32 -9.26 4.26 27.20
N LEU A 33 -8.46 4.78 28.13
CA LEU A 33 -7.13 5.30 27.79
C LEU A 33 -6.18 4.18 27.35
N ALA A 34 -6.18 3.03 28.02
CA ALA A 34 -5.36 1.89 27.64
C ALA A 34 -5.72 1.39 26.23
N LYS A 35 -7.02 1.25 25.94
CA LYS A 35 -7.56 0.94 24.61
C LYS A 35 -7.03 1.92 23.54
N ARG A 36 -7.05 3.22 23.83
CA ARG A 36 -6.53 4.26 22.93
C ARG A 36 -5.03 4.09 22.64
N PHE A 37 -4.21 3.88 23.67
CA PHE A 37 -2.76 3.71 23.49
C PHE A 37 -2.40 2.42 22.73
N ILE A 38 -3.17 1.35 22.91
CA ILE A 38 -3.02 0.14 22.11
C ILE A 38 -3.35 0.41 20.63
N ASN A 39 -4.44 1.11 20.32
CA ASN A 39 -4.78 1.48 18.94
C ASN A 39 -3.70 2.36 18.29
N ILE A 40 -3.19 3.37 19.01
CA ILE A 40 -2.06 4.20 18.56
C ILE A 40 -0.82 3.33 18.30
N ALA A 41 -0.51 2.39 19.19
CA ALA A 41 0.63 1.51 19.03
C ALA A 41 0.53 0.60 17.80
N VAL A 42 -0.67 0.09 17.49
CA VAL A 42 -0.91 -0.69 16.27
C VAL A 42 -0.79 0.18 15.03
N GLU A 43 -1.37 1.39 15.05
CA GLU A 43 -1.26 2.35 13.95
C GLU A 43 0.19 2.75 13.67
N ASP A 44 0.96 3.09 14.71
CA ASP A 44 2.38 3.43 14.60
C ASP A 44 3.22 2.27 14.10
N MET A 45 2.90 1.03 14.50
CA MET A 45 3.56 -0.16 13.97
C MET A 45 3.26 -0.37 12.48
N HIS A 46 2.04 -0.03 12.05
CA HIS A 46 1.57 -0.20 10.68
C HIS A 46 2.08 0.89 9.71
N ILE A 47 2.18 2.13 10.20
CA ILE A 47 2.64 3.31 9.45
C ILE A 47 4.15 3.53 9.60
N GLY A 48 4.65 3.46 10.84
CA GLY A 48 6.00 3.87 11.26
C GLY A 48 7.11 2.90 10.87
N ALA A 49 6.76 1.65 10.54
CA ALA A 49 7.67 0.81 9.78
C ALA A 49 7.79 1.40 8.35
N SER A 50 8.91 2.07 8.08
CA SER A 50 9.33 2.39 6.71
C SER A 50 9.42 1.14 5.84
N GLU A 51 9.51 -0.03 6.47
CA GLU A 51 9.49 -1.35 5.84
C GLU A 51 8.06 -1.88 5.70
N THR A 52 7.79 -2.51 4.56
CA THR A 52 6.52 -3.14 4.28
C THR A 52 6.38 -4.43 5.08
N LEU A 53 5.42 -4.46 6.00
CA LEU A 53 5.14 -5.63 6.82
C LEU A 53 4.35 -6.68 6.01
N PRO A 54 4.80 -7.95 5.90
CA PRO A 54 4.16 -8.95 5.03
C PRO A 54 2.67 -9.21 5.33
N TRP A 55 2.27 -9.15 6.60
CA TRP A 55 0.86 -9.37 6.99
C TRP A 55 -0.07 -8.20 6.63
N ALA A 56 0.50 -7.03 6.30
CA ALA A 56 -0.24 -5.85 5.89
C ALA A 56 -0.37 -5.73 4.35
N GLU A 57 0.43 -6.49 3.60
CA GLU A 57 0.36 -6.53 2.13
C GLU A 57 -0.96 -7.15 1.65
N ARG A 58 -1.58 -6.49 0.68
CA ARG A 58 -2.73 -6.96 -0.08
C ARG A 58 -2.47 -6.82 -1.56
N ARG A 59 -3.24 -7.57 -2.34
CA ARG A 59 -3.18 -7.60 -3.80
C ARG A 59 -4.56 -7.36 -4.35
N SER A 60 -4.66 -6.52 -5.36
CA SER A 60 -5.90 -6.29 -6.09
C SER A 60 -5.57 -6.02 -7.56
N HIS A 61 -6.59 -5.84 -8.37
CA HIS A 61 -6.45 -5.59 -9.80
C HIS A 61 -7.47 -4.54 -10.26
N ILE A 62 -7.12 -3.82 -11.30
CA ILE A 62 -7.99 -2.87 -12.00
C ILE A 62 -8.34 -3.48 -13.35
N LEU A 63 -9.63 -3.48 -13.68
CA LEU A 63 -10.13 -3.82 -15.01
C LEU A 63 -10.36 -2.52 -15.78
N THR A 64 -9.42 -2.19 -16.65
CA THR A 64 -9.55 -1.03 -17.54
C THR A 64 -10.59 -1.28 -18.62
N GLN A 65 -11.22 -0.21 -19.10
CA GLN A 65 -12.24 -0.26 -20.14
C GLN A 65 -11.78 0.50 -21.38
N PRO A 66 -12.04 -0.02 -22.59
CA PRO A 66 -11.75 0.68 -23.83
C PRO A 66 -12.71 1.87 -24.00
N THR A 67 -12.40 2.74 -24.95
CA THR A 67 -13.28 3.87 -25.26
C THR A 67 -14.63 3.43 -25.86
N TYR A 68 -15.70 4.15 -25.51
CA TYR A 68 -17.04 3.92 -26.04
C TYR A 68 -17.48 5.06 -26.96
N THR A 69 -17.93 4.72 -28.17
CA THR A 69 -18.29 5.71 -29.22
C THR A 69 -19.64 5.41 -29.90
N THR A 70 -20.43 4.46 -29.39
CA THR A 70 -21.65 4.00 -30.05
C THR A 70 -22.77 5.03 -29.94
N GLY A 71 -23.43 5.32 -31.06
CA GLY A 71 -24.53 6.29 -31.13
C GLY A 71 -24.04 7.74 -31.30
N THR A 72 -24.96 8.67 -31.11
CA THR A 72 -24.71 10.12 -31.21
C THR A 72 -25.26 10.84 -29.98
N LEU A 73 -24.75 12.03 -29.66
CA LEU A 73 -25.32 12.88 -28.62
C LEU A 73 -25.86 14.21 -29.16
N SER A 74 -26.69 14.83 -28.34
CA SER A 74 -27.08 16.22 -28.44
C SER A 74 -26.89 16.90 -27.08
N ALA A 75 -26.36 18.11 -27.10
CA ALA A 75 -26.13 18.93 -25.92
C ALA A 75 -26.49 20.39 -26.23
N THR A 76 -27.13 21.05 -25.26
CA THR A 76 -27.54 22.45 -25.35
C THR A 76 -26.67 23.30 -24.43
N LYS A 77 -26.23 24.45 -24.92
CA LYS A 77 -25.44 25.43 -24.18
C LYS A 77 -26.12 25.81 -22.88
N GLY A 78 -25.38 25.78 -21.78
CA GLY A 78 -25.86 26.07 -20.43
C GLY A 78 -26.58 24.90 -19.74
N SER A 79 -26.84 23.79 -20.42
CA SER A 79 -27.42 22.57 -19.84
C SER A 79 -26.35 21.67 -19.21
N GLN A 80 -26.71 20.95 -18.15
CA GLN A 80 -25.94 19.81 -17.65
C GLN A 80 -26.43 18.47 -18.19
N VAL A 81 -27.57 18.46 -18.88
CA VAL A 81 -28.20 17.25 -19.42
C VAL A 81 -27.73 17.05 -20.84
N VAL A 82 -27.27 15.84 -21.12
CA VAL A 82 -26.86 15.37 -22.44
C VAL A 82 -27.79 14.22 -22.85
N THR A 83 -28.27 14.28 -24.09
CA THR A 83 -29.21 13.28 -24.63
C THR A 83 -28.52 12.48 -25.73
N GLY A 84 -28.59 11.15 -25.63
CA GLY A 84 -28.06 10.20 -26.61
C GLY A 84 -29.14 9.69 -27.56
N SER A 85 -28.72 9.27 -28.75
CA SER A 85 -29.53 8.55 -29.72
C SER A 85 -28.75 7.35 -30.25
N GLY A 86 -29.36 6.16 -30.22
CA GLY A 86 -28.67 4.90 -30.52
C GLY A 86 -27.57 4.53 -29.51
N THR A 87 -27.61 5.12 -28.32
CA THR A 87 -26.67 4.89 -27.22
C THR A 87 -27.18 3.80 -26.27
N SER A 88 -26.26 3.15 -25.58
CA SER A 88 -26.54 2.11 -24.58
C SER A 88 -25.73 2.37 -23.31
N TRP A 89 -25.83 3.59 -22.77
CA TRP A 89 -24.96 4.08 -21.69
C TRP A 89 -25.09 3.33 -20.38
N LYS A 90 -26.30 2.88 -20.03
CA LYS A 90 -26.59 2.18 -18.77
C LYS A 90 -26.61 0.66 -18.96
N THR A 91 -26.53 0.19 -20.19
CA THR A 91 -26.43 -1.22 -20.53
C THR A 91 -25.05 -1.74 -20.11
N ASP A 92 -25.04 -2.90 -19.46
CA ASP A 92 -23.81 -3.59 -19.09
C ASP A 92 -23.06 -4.07 -20.33
N ASN A 93 -21.74 -3.88 -20.32
CA ASN A 93 -20.84 -4.46 -21.29
C ASN A 93 -20.49 -5.93 -20.94
N ASP A 94 -19.59 -6.54 -21.71
CA ASP A 94 -19.15 -7.92 -21.52
C ASP A 94 -18.51 -8.20 -20.14
N PHE A 95 -18.15 -7.15 -19.39
CA PHE A 95 -17.58 -7.23 -18.05
C PHE A 95 -18.60 -6.96 -16.93
N GLY A 96 -19.90 -6.85 -17.26
CA GLY A 96 -20.96 -6.61 -16.28
C GLY A 96 -20.91 -5.21 -15.66
N VAL A 97 -20.35 -4.23 -16.39
CA VAL A 97 -20.35 -2.82 -15.98
C VAL A 97 -20.99 -1.95 -17.07
N ASN A 98 -21.72 -0.92 -16.67
CA ASN A 98 -22.30 0.04 -17.61
C ASN A 98 -21.26 0.59 -18.59
N ASN A 99 -21.63 0.71 -19.87
CA ASN A 99 -20.77 1.31 -20.91
C ASN A 99 -20.31 2.73 -20.58
N VAL A 100 -21.13 3.49 -19.86
CA VAL A 100 -20.79 4.81 -19.34
C VAL A 100 -21.04 4.81 -17.84
N ARG A 101 -20.03 5.24 -17.09
CA ARG A 101 -20.03 5.33 -15.64
C ARG A 101 -19.85 6.76 -15.16
N ARG A 102 -20.27 6.98 -13.91
CA ARG A 102 -19.96 8.19 -13.16
C ARG A 102 -18.44 8.38 -13.11
N ASP A 103 -18.00 9.64 -13.11
CA ASP A 103 -16.61 10.08 -13.10
C ASP A 103 -15.79 9.84 -14.38
N GLY A 104 -16.32 9.06 -15.34
CA GLY A 104 -15.72 8.99 -16.67
C GLY A 104 -15.80 10.32 -17.42
N LYS A 105 -15.07 10.41 -18.53
CA LYS A 105 -14.91 11.63 -19.33
C LYS A 105 -15.55 11.45 -20.70
N LEU A 106 -16.23 12.49 -21.14
CA LEU A 106 -16.94 12.55 -22.41
C LEU A 106 -16.33 13.66 -23.27
N LEU A 107 -15.73 13.28 -24.40
CA LEU A 107 -15.28 14.21 -25.43
C LEU A 107 -16.31 14.25 -26.56
N ILE A 108 -16.93 15.41 -26.75
CA ILE A 108 -17.93 15.63 -27.79
C ILE A 108 -17.20 16.13 -29.04
N ASN A 109 -17.46 15.53 -30.21
CA ASN A 109 -16.79 15.97 -31.43
C ASN A 109 -17.21 17.42 -31.76
N GLY A 110 -16.21 18.29 -31.97
CA GLY A 110 -16.41 19.72 -32.10
C GLY A 110 -16.08 20.53 -30.83
N THR A 111 -15.91 19.88 -29.68
CA THR A 111 -15.41 20.53 -28.45
C THR A 111 -13.94 20.23 -28.23
N THR A 112 -13.26 21.10 -27.47
CA THR A 112 -11.82 20.94 -27.20
C THR A 112 -11.55 20.24 -25.86
N GLU A 113 -12.45 20.42 -24.88
CA GLU A 113 -12.25 19.94 -23.52
C GLU A 113 -13.25 18.81 -23.17
N PRO A 114 -12.80 17.75 -22.50
CA PRO A 114 -13.67 16.65 -22.07
C PRO A 114 -14.51 17.06 -20.86
N TYR A 115 -15.77 16.63 -20.84
CA TYR A 115 -16.72 16.86 -19.74
C TYR A 115 -16.79 15.63 -18.84
N ARG A 116 -16.72 15.81 -17.51
CA ARG A 116 -16.88 14.72 -16.54
C ARG A 116 -18.35 14.34 -16.40
N VAL A 117 -18.64 13.05 -16.39
CA VAL A 117 -19.98 12.50 -16.17
C VAL A 117 -20.30 12.54 -14.68
N TYR A 118 -21.37 13.24 -14.31
CA TYR A 118 -21.88 13.30 -12.94
C TYR A 118 -22.76 12.11 -12.60
N SER A 119 -23.69 11.76 -13.50
CA SER A 119 -24.57 10.60 -13.33
C SER A 119 -25.09 10.12 -14.69
N VAL A 120 -25.42 8.83 -14.77
CA VAL A 120 -26.07 8.23 -15.93
C VAL A 120 -27.48 7.83 -15.52
N THR A 121 -28.49 8.49 -16.10
CA THR A 121 -29.89 8.27 -15.71
C THR A 121 -30.45 7.02 -16.39
N ASN A 122 -30.25 6.91 -17.71
CA ASN A 122 -30.70 5.81 -18.56
C ASN A 122 -29.78 5.71 -19.80
N ASP A 123 -30.08 4.79 -20.73
CA ASP A 123 -29.26 4.54 -21.92
C ASP A 123 -29.12 5.73 -22.88
N THR A 124 -30.02 6.71 -22.80
CA THR A 124 -30.09 7.86 -23.70
C THR A 124 -30.02 9.20 -22.97
N GLN A 125 -29.74 9.21 -21.66
CA GLN A 125 -29.67 10.44 -20.88
C GLN A 125 -28.65 10.33 -19.76
N LEU A 126 -27.73 11.29 -19.72
CA LEU A 126 -26.73 11.46 -18.67
C LEU A 126 -26.64 12.93 -18.26
N ALA A 127 -26.06 13.17 -17.09
CA ALA A 127 -25.73 14.50 -16.60
C ALA A 127 -24.21 14.68 -16.51
N ILE A 128 -23.70 15.83 -16.94
CA ILE A 128 -22.30 16.24 -16.81
C ILE A 128 -22.11 17.18 -15.61
N THR A 129 -20.92 17.19 -15.03
CA THR A 129 -20.62 17.96 -13.80
C THR A 129 -20.72 19.46 -14.03
N SER A 130 -20.11 19.98 -15.09
CA SER A 130 -20.18 21.39 -15.48
C SER A 130 -21.26 21.60 -16.54
N LYS A 131 -21.84 22.80 -16.59
CA LYS A 131 -22.73 23.18 -17.71
C LYS A 131 -21.95 23.14 -19.03
N PHE A 132 -22.61 22.71 -20.10
CA PHE A 132 -22.05 22.72 -21.45
C PHE A 132 -21.82 24.17 -21.90
N ILE A 133 -20.59 24.52 -22.31
CA ILE A 133 -20.21 25.92 -22.62
C ILE A 133 -20.14 26.21 -24.11
N ASP A 134 -20.00 25.17 -24.93
CA ASP A 134 -19.89 25.29 -26.38
C ASP A 134 -21.27 25.54 -27.02
N ASP A 135 -21.28 25.80 -28.32
CA ASP A 135 -22.53 26.03 -29.06
C ASP A 135 -23.36 24.75 -29.18
N ASP A 136 -24.67 24.90 -29.33
CA ASP A 136 -25.61 23.78 -29.37
C ASP A 136 -25.20 22.73 -30.41
N VAL A 137 -25.15 21.48 -29.97
CA VAL A 137 -24.76 20.33 -30.79
C VAL A 137 -25.93 19.36 -30.87
N SER A 138 -26.21 18.85 -32.07
CA SER A 138 -27.21 17.81 -32.29
C SER A 138 -26.66 16.69 -33.16
N GLY A 139 -26.84 15.45 -32.73
CA GLY A 139 -26.41 14.27 -33.49
C GLY A 139 -24.88 14.15 -33.66
N ALA A 140 -24.08 14.69 -32.73
CA ALA A 140 -22.63 14.60 -32.82
C ALA A 140 -22.11 13.24 -32.38
N SER A 141 -21.05 12.81 -33.05
CA SER A 141 -20.19 11.71 -32.57
C SER A 141 -19.48 12.12 -31.28
N TYR A 142 -19.12 11.15 -30.46
CA TYR A 142 -18.38 11.38 -29.24
C TYR A 142 -17.46 10.22 -28.89
N THR A 143 -16.61 10.46 -27.91
CA THR A 143 -15.76 9.45 -27.31
C THR A 143 -15.89 9.54 -25.79
N TYR A 144 -16.39 8.47 -25.19
CA TYR A 144 -16.33 8.26 -23.76
C TYR A 144 -15.08 7.46 -23.42
N PHE A 145 -14.41 7.84 -22.34
CA PHE A 145 -13.24 7.13 -21.84
C PHE A 145 -13.08 7.34 -20.33
N GLU A 146 -12.26 6.48 -19.72
CA GLU A 146 -11.93 6.55 -18.31
C GLU A 146 -10.41 6.57 -18.13
N ASP A 147 -9.92 7.57 -17.43
CA ASP A 147 -8.53 7.67 -17.00
C ASP A 147 -8.37 7.58 -15.47
N GLU A 148 -9.48 7.62 -14.73
CA GLU A 148 -9.55 7.53 -13.27
C GLU A 148 -10.23 6.22 -12.87
N TYR A 149 -9.55 5.40 -12.07
CA TYR A 149 -10.06 4.12 -11.58
C TYR A 149 -9.99 4.04 -10.07
N ASP A 150 -11.05 3.52 -9.45
CA ASP A 150 -11.11 3.33 -8.00
C ASP A 150 -10.09 2.28 -7.54
N LEU A 151 -9.32 2.62 -6.51
CA LEU A 151 -8.49 1.64 -5.82
C LEU A 151 -9.35 0.84 -4.84
N ALA A 152 -8.80 -0.26 -4.32
CA ALA A 152 -9.46 -1.08 -3.33
C ALA A 152 -9.93 -0.21 -2.15
N SER A 153 -11.12 -0.50 -1.61
CA SER A 153 -11.73 0.28 -0.52
C SER A 153 -10.88 0.32 0.75
N ASP A 154 -9.97 -0.63 0.90
CA ASP A 154 -9.00 -0.75 1.99
C ASP A 154 -7.59 -0.27 1.62
N PHE A 155 -7.42 0.43 0.51
CA PHE A 155 -6.13 0.94 0.08
C PHE A 155 -5.56 1.99 1.06
N GLY A 156 -4.49 1.63 1.77
CA GLY A 156 -3.81 2.49 2.75
C GLY A 156 -2.59 3.21 2.18
N ARG A 157 -1.69 2.52 1.49
CA ARG A 157 -0.56 3.12 0.74
C ARG A 157 -0.01 2.14 -0.31
N PRO A 158 0.63 2.64 -1.38
CA PRO A 158 1.35 1.76 -2.31
C PRO A 158 2.54 1.10 -1.61
N ILE A 159 2.92 -0.10 -2.04
CA ILE A 159 4.13 -0.78 -1.54
C ILE A 159 5.38 -0.09 -2.07
N ASP A 160 5.44 0.15 -3.37
CA ASP A 160 6.51 0.89 -4.01
C ASP A 160 6.01 2.28 -4.42
N TRP A 161 6.75 3.32 -4.03
CA TRP A 161 6.47 4.69 -4.43
C TRP A 161 6.88 4.99 -5.87
N ARG A 162 7.65 4.10 -6.51
CA ARG A 162 8.15 4.29 -7.88
C ARG A 162 7.35 3.54 -8.92
N THR A 163 6.69 2.45 -8.56
CA THR A 163 6.04 1.54 -9.51
C THR A 163 4.64 1.19 -9.02
N PHE A 164 3.65 1.39 -9.87
CA PHE A 164 2.26 1.04 -9.57
C PHE A 164 1.97 -0.44 -9.84
N SER A 165 2.48 -0.96 -10.96
CA SER A 165 2.33 -2.36 -11.37
C SER A 165 3.62 -2.86 -12.00
N ASP A 166 4.24 -3.86 -11.37
CA ASP A 166 5.49 -4.46 -11.85
C ASP A 166 5.28 -5.23 -13.17
N GLY A 167 4.14 -5.91 -13.31
CA GLY A 167 3.82 -6.72 -14.49
C GLY A 167 3.69 -5.89 -15.78
N TYR A 168 3.22 -4.65 -15.65
CA TYR A 168 3.08 -3.70 -16.76
C TYR A 168 4.16 -2.62 -16.79
N SER A 169 5.08 -2.62 -15.81
CA SER A 169 6.11 -1.60 -15.62
C SER A 169 5.54 -0.17 -15.68
N ILE A 170 4.44 0.07 -14.95
CA ILE A 170 3.80 1.40 -14.91
C ILE A 170 4.45 2.21 -13.78
N PRO A 171 5.33 3.19 -14.07
CA PRO A 171 5.89 4.06 -13.06
C PRO A 171 4.82 4.95 -12.44
N MET A 172 4.97 5.15 -11.13
CA MET A 172 4.19 6.12 -10.38
C MET A 172 4.98 7.42 -10.23
N ILE A 173 4.34 8.55 -10.51
CA ILE A 173 4.92 9.87 -10.31
C ILE A 173 4.08 10.70 -9.36
N SER A 174 4.68 11.73 -8.77
CA SER A 174 3.94 12.65 -7.90
C SER A 174 2.84 13.39 -8.66
N ARG A 175 1.75 13.72 -7.98
CA ARG A 175 0.61 14.46 -8.53
C ARG A 175 1.01 15.78 -9.21
N THR A 176 1.90 16.55 -8.59
CA THR A 176 2.38 17.82 -9.15
C THR A 176 3.14 17.61 -10.45
N GLU A 177 4.04 16.62 -10.50
CA GLU A 177 4.78 16.31 -11.71
C GLU A 177 3.89 15.75 -12.81
N PHE A 178 2.88 14.97 -12.44
CA PHE A 178 1.89 14.44 -13.36
C PHE A 178 1.15 15.56 -14.08
N TYR A 179 0.58 16.52 -13.35
CA TYR A 179 -0.13 17.65 -13.98
C TYR A 179 0.79 18.57 -14.78
N ARG A 180 2.07 18.68 -14.40
CA ARG A 180 3.06 19.46 -15.16
C ARG A 180 3.40 18.81 -16.51
N ARG A 181 3.60 17.49 -16.53
CA ARG A 181 3.98 16.76 -17.75
C ARG A 181 2.80 16.42 -18.64
N PHE A 182 1.65 16.12 -18.05
CA PHE A 182 0.47 15.58 -18.71
C PHE A 182 -0.78 16.42 -18.37
N PRO A 183 -0.84 17.69 -18.80
CA PRO A 183 -1.97 18.57 -18.49
C PRO A 183 -3.27 18.21 -19.24
N ARG A 184 -3.17 17.51 -20.37
CA ARG A 184 -4.32 17.10 -21.20
C ARG A 184 -4.27 15.61 -21.45
N ASN A 185 -5.33 14.94 -21.02
CA ASN A 185 -5.41 13.49 -21.01
C ASN A 185 -6.67 13.00 -21.74
N SER A 186 -6.74 13.28 -23.04
CA SER A 186 -7.91 12.94 -23.87
C SER A 186 -7.59 12.02 -25.03
N SER A 187 -6.33 11.67 -25.25
CA SER A 187 -5.92 10.75 -26.32
C SER A 187 -5.84 9.31 -25.77
N PRO A 188 -6.68 8.39 -26.25
CA PRO A 188 -6.57 6.98 -25.89
C PRO A 188 -5.23 6.39 -26.28
N GLY A 189 -4.77 5.45 -25.48
CA GLY A 189 -3.58 4.67 -25.78
C GLY A 189 -3.10 3.88 -24.57
N LYS A 190 -2.08 3.05 -24.80
CA LYS A 190 -1.47 2.26 -23.73
C LYS A 190 -1.05 3.11 -22.53
N VAL A 191 -1.43 2.66 -21.33
CA VAL A 191 -1.03 3.25 -20.06
C VAL A 191 0.48 3.17 -19.88
N LYS A 192 1.11 4.32 -19.62
CA LYS A 192 2.57 4.42 -19.43
C LYS A 192 2.98 4.99 -18.07
N VAL A 193 2.11 5.73 -17.40
CA VAL A 193 2.42 6.43 -16.16
C VAL A 193 1.14 6.53 -15.34
N ALA A 194 1.26 6.44 -14.02
CA ALA A 194 0.15 6.62 -13.09
C ALA A 194 0.50 7.65 -12.00
N THR A 195 -0.53 8.27 -11.42
CA THR A 195 -0.47 8.96 -10.14
C THR A 195 -1.67 8.56 -9.30
N ILE A 196 -1.54 8.61 -7.98
CA ILE A 196 -2.68 8.42 -7.07
C ILE A 196 -3.27 9.79 -6.76
N ILE A 197 -4.59 9.88 -6.75
CA ILE A 197 -5.36 11.07 -6.38
C ILE A 197 -6.42 10.70 -5.35
N ASP A 198 -6.69 11.63 -4.44
CA ASP A 198 -7.85 11.56 -3.57
C ASP A 198 -8.95 12.42 -4.21
N VAL A 199 -10.13 11.84 -4.38
CA VAL A 199 -11.30 12.52 -4.94
C VAL A 199 -12.43 12.44 -3.92
N ASP A 200 -13.00 13.60 -3.60
CA ASP A 200 -14.18 13.65 -2.74
C ASP A 200 -15.37 13.03 -3.46
N ASP A 201 -15.86 11.90 -2.97
CA ASP A 201 -17.19 11.42 -3.36
C ASP A 201 -18.23 12.10 -2.46
N ALA A 202 -19.39 12.42 -3.02
CA ALA A 202 -20.47 13.15 -2.38
C ALA A 202 -21.06 12.46 -1.12
N THR A 203 -20.55 11.28 -0.74
CA THR A 203 -21.05 10.41 0.34
C THR A 203 -20.10 10.27 1.54
N THR A 204 -19.22 11.24 1.78
CA THR A 204 -18.51 11.60 3.04
C THR A 204 -17.05 11.18 3.24
N LEU A 205 -16.49 10.23 2.47
CA LEU A 205 -15.06 9.90 2.55
C LEU A 205 -14.39 10.06 1.18
N PRO A 206 -13.18 10.65 1.13
CA PRO A 206 -12.42 10.73 -0.11
C PRO A 206 -12.08 9.31 -0.58
N VAL A 207 -12.39 9.03 -1.84
CA VAL A 207 -12.05 7.76 -2.49
C VAL A 207 -10.70 7.93 -3.17
N ARG A 208 -9.80 6.99 -2.90
CA ARG A 208 -8.50 6.95 -3.57
C ARG A 208 -8.66 6.36 -4.95
N LYS A 209 -8.24 7.10 -5.96
CA LYS A 209 -8.26 6.67 -7.36
C LYS A 209 -6.84 6.69 -7.91
N VAL A 210 -6.59 5.81 -8.88
CA VAL A 210 -5.42 5.94 -9.75
C VAL A 210 -5.82 6.71 -10.99
N LEU A 211 -4.99 7.67 -11.37
CA LEU A 211 -5.11 8.45 -12.59
C LEU A 211 -3.99 8.02 -13.55
N PHE A 212 -4.37 7.56 -14.74
CA PHE A 212 -3.43 7.14 -15.78
C PHE A 212 -3.13 8.29 -16.74
N HIS A 213 -1.90 8.37 -17.28
CA HIS A 213 -1.49 9.42 -18.22
C HIS A 213 -2.31 9.46 -19.50
N ASN A 214 -2.71 8.30 -20.03
CA ASN A 214 -3.59 8.15 -21.19
C ASN A 214 -4.78 7.27 -20.76
N PRO A 215 -6.01 7.56 -21.19
CA PRO A 215 -7.09 6.60 -21.07
C PRO A 215 -6.74 5.32 -21.84
N PRO A 216 -6.99 4.14 -21.27
CA PRO A 216 -6.78 2.86 -21.94
C PRO A 216 -7.56 2.77 -23.25
N ASP A 217 -6.91 2.29 -24.30
CA ASP A 217 -7.52 1.96 -25.60
C ASP A 217 -8.11 0.54 -25.63
N GLU A 218 -7.60 -0.35 -24.78
CA GLU A 218 -8.01 -1.74 -24.67
C GLU A 218 -8.40 -2.10 -23.22
N ALA A 219 -9.26 -3.12 -23.06
CA ALA A 219 -9.53 -3.71 -21.76
C ALA A 219 -8.32 -4.51 -21.27
N GLN A 220 -7.73 -4.11 -20.14
CA GLN A 220 -6.56 -4.74 -19.54
C GLN A 220 -6.74 -4.92 -18.03
N VAL A 221 -6.24 -6.05 -17.50
CA VAL A 221 -6.18 -6.33 -16.07
C VAL A 221 -4.85 -5.85 -15.52
N ILE A 222 -4.85 -4.76 -14.74
CA ILE A 222 -3.64 -4.19 -14.15
C ILE A 222 -3.57 -4.62 -12.68
N PRO A 223 -2.72 -5.60 -12.31
CA PRO A 223 -2.53 -5.98 -10.91
C PRO A 223 -1.70 -4.93 -10.17
N TYR A 224 -2.01 -4.71 -8.90
CA TYR A 224 -1.24 -3.83 -8.02
C TYR A 224 -1.18 -4.37 -6.59
N HIS A 225 -0.12 -3.99 -5.89
CA HIS A 225 0.14 -4.37 -4.52
C HIS A 225 0.06 -3.14 -3.61
N TYR A 226 -0.52 -3.29 -2.44
CA TYR A 226 -0.72 -2.19 -1.50
C TYR A 226 -0.70 -2.65 -0.06
N VAL A 227 -0.48 -1.70 0.84
CA VAL A 227 -0.66 -1.90 2.28
C VAL A 227 -2.09 -1.51 2.62
N THR A 228 -2.82 -2.41 3.27
CA THR A 228 -4.20 -2.16 3.70
C THR A 228 -4.26 -1.03 4.74
N LYS A 229 -5.37 -0.28 4.81
CA LYS A 229 -5.61 0.68 5.89
C LYS A 229 -6.11 0.03 7.17
N TYR A 230 -6.68 -1.17 7.07
CA TYR A 230 -7.25 -1.88 8.20
C TYR A 230 -6.16 -2.34 9.17
N LEU A 231 -6.46 -2.27 10.45
CA LEU A 231 -5.53 -2.63 11.53
C LEU A 231 -5.94 -3.92 12.24
N CYS A 232 -7.23 -4.26 12.24
CA CYS A 232 -7.78 -5.40 12.96
C CYS A 232 -8.93 -6.08 12.20
N VAL A 233 -9.35 -7.21 12.77
CA VAL A 233 -10.45 -8.06 12.29
C VAL A 233 -11.34 -8.36 13.49
N GLN A 234 -12.65 -8.26 13.30
CA GLN A 234 -13.65 -8.67 14.28
C GLN A 234 -13.91 -10.19 14.19
N ASP A 235 -14.52 -10.79 15.21
CA ASP A 235 -14.84 -12.23 15.25
C ASP A 235 -15.57 -12.78 14.02
N ASP A 236 -16.35 -11.93 13.35
CA ASP A 236 -17.11 -12.28 12.14
C ASP A 236 -16.27 -12.23 10.85
N GLY A 237 -14.99 -11.87 10.95
CA GLY A 237 -14.07 -11.69 9.82
C GLY A 237 -14.14 -10.30 9.19
N THR A 238 -14.97 -9.39 9.70
CA THR A 238 -15.05 -8.01 9.22
C THR A 238 -13.77 -7.25 9.57
N ARG A 239 -13.17 -6.58 8.58
CA ARG A 239 -11.96 -5.79 8.77
C ARG A 239 -12.31 -4.38 9.24
N LEU A 240 -11.55 -3.88 10.21
CA LEU A 240 -11.80 -2.60 10.87
C LEU A 240 -10.56 -1.69 10.85
N ASP A 241 -10.80 -0.39 10.85
CA ASP A 241 -9.75 0.63 10.94
C ASP A 241 -9.13 0.68 12.35
N TYR A 242 -9.90 0.42 13.40
CA TYR A 242 -9.44 0.40 14.79
C TYR A 242 -10.15 -0.68 15.61
N MET A 243 -9.48 -1.18 16.65
CA MET A 243 -10.11 -2.10 17.61
C MET A 243 -11.07 -1.32 18.50
N THR A 244 -12.32 -1.77 18.55
CA THR A 244 -13.42 -1.17 19.30
C THR A 244 -14.07 -2.19 20.23
N GLY A 245 -14.28 -3.42 19.75
CA GLY A 245 -14.79 -4.57 20.49
C GLY A 245 -13.68 -5.28 21.26
N ASN A 246 -14.02 -5.89 22.41
CA ASN A 246 -13.06 -6.61 23.24
C ASN A 246 -12.46 -7.83 22.53
N SER A 247 -13.22 -8.45 21.64
CA SER A 247 -12.83 -9.62 20.88
C SER A 247 -12.13 -9.29 19.54
N ASP A 248 -11.98 -8.00 19.21
CA ASP A 248 -11.28 -7.60 18.00
C ASP A 248 -9.81 -8.07 18.04
N GLU A 249 -9.35 -8.66 16.96
CA GLU A 249 -7.99 -9.17 16.82
C GLU A 249 -7.13 -8.28 15.91
N PRO A 250 -5.90 -7.90 16.30
CA PRO A 250 -5.02 -7.16 15.40
C PRO A 250 -4.54 -8.08 14.26
N LEU A 251 -4.35 -7.48 13.07
CA LEU A 251 -3.79 -8.18 11.90
C LEU A 251 -2.35 -8.66 12.10
N VAL A 252 -1.65 -8.11 13.10
CA VAL A 252 -0.31 -8.51 13.47
C VAL A 252 -0.30 -9.98 13.90
N PRO A 253 0.60 -10.82 13.35
CA PRO A 253 0.71 -12.23 13.75
C PRO A 253 0.90 -12.38 15.25
N LYS A 254 0.27 -13.39 15.86
CA LYS A 254 0.29 -13.63 17.32
C LYS A 254 1.69 -13.54 17.95
N ARG A 255 2.70 -14.12 17.29
CA ARG A 255 4.11 -14.08 17.73
C ARG A 255 4.69 -12.66 17.93
N TYR A 256 4.11 -11.66 17.29
CA TYR A 256 4.60 -10.28 17.27
C TYR A 256 3.73 -9.29 18.04
N ARG A 257 2.57 -9.72 18.56
CA ARG A 257 1.62 -8.82 19.22
C ARG A 257 2.16 -8.22 20.53
N LEU A 258 3.19 -8.81 21.13
CA LEU A 258 3.93 -8.20 22.25
C LEU A 258 4.52 -6.82 21.89
N ALA A 259 4.92 -6.60 20.62
CA ALA A 259 5.42 -5.32 20.15
C ALA A 259 4.41 -4.19 20.37
N ILE A 260 3.12 -4.50 20.19
CA ILE A 260 2.02 -3.55 20.37
C ILE A 260 1.96 -3.10 21.83
N VAL A 261 2.04 -4.04 22.78
CA VAL A 261 2.00 -3.74 24.22
C VAL A 261 3.21 -2.91 24.64
N LEU A 262 4.42 -3.25 24.15
CA LEU A 262 5.63 -2.51 24.46
C LEU A 262 5.57 -1.06 23.94
N ASN A 263 5.09 -0.86 22.72
CA ASN A 263 4.93 0.48 22.16
C ASN A 263 3.85 1.29 22.92
N ALA A 264 2.72 0.66 23.25
CA ALA A 264 1.67 1.31 24.04
C ALA A 264 2.17 1.69 25.45
N LEU A 265 3.03 0.87 26.05
CA LEU A 265 3.66 1.13 27.35
C LEU A 265 4.62 2.31 27.29
N TYR A 266 5.38 2.46 26.19
CA TYR A 266 6.17 3.66 25.92
C TYR A 266 5.30 4.92 25.88
N HIS A 267 4.22 4.93 25.09
CA HIS A 267 3.31 6.08 25.01
C HIS A 267 2.65 6.39 26.36
N TRP A 268 2.26 5.36 27.11
CA TRP A 268 1.69 5.54 28.44
C TRP A 268 2.65 6.24 29.40
N TYR A 269 3.89 5.77 29.51
CA TYR A 269 4.86 6.38 30.42
C TYR A 269 5.28 7.77 29.98
N ARG A 270 5.40 8.03 28.67
CA ARG A 270 5.73 9.35 28.13
C ARG A 270 4.61 10.36 28.37
N ASP A 271 3.38 10.05 27.95
CA ASP A 271 2.32 11.06 27.87
C ASP A 271 1.53 11.21 29.18
N ARG A 272 1.41 10.13 29.97
CA ARG A 272 0.59 10.15 31.20
C ARG A 272 1.40 10.31 32.47
N LYS A 273 2.58 9.68 32.56
CA LYS A 273 3.39 9.67 33.79
C LYS A 273 4.65 10.54 33.72
N ASP A 274 5.05 10.97 32.52
CA ASP A 274 6.33 11.66 32.26
C ASP A 274 7.52 10.98 32.96
N ASP A 275 7.58 9.65 32.80
CA ASP A 275 8.52 8.78 33.52
C ASP A 275 9.70 8.39 32.62
N THR A 276 10.92 8.46 33.17
CA THR A 276 12.16 7.97 32.56
C THR A 276 12.11 6.51 32.09
N ARG A 277 11.26 5.67 32.71
CA ARG A 277 10.99 4.29 32.28
C ARG A 277 10.46 4.17 30.85
N ALA A 278 9.94 5.27 30.28
CA ALA A 278 9.60 5.33 28.87
C ALA A 278 10.80 4.98 27.96
N GLN A 279 12.04 5.33 28.34
CA GLN A 279 13.21 5.01 27.51
C GLN A 279 13.56 3.53 27.55
N GLU A 280 13.38 2.85 28.69
CA GLU A 280 13.56 1.40 28.81
C GLU A 280 12.53 0.67 27.94
N ALA A 281 11.26 1.06 28.04
CA ALA A 281 10.18 0.54 27.22
C ALA A 281 10.44 0.70 25.71
N ARG A 282 10.94 1.87 25.31
CA ARG A 282 11.31 2.16 23.94
C ARG A 282 12.47 1.27 23.47
N ALA A 283 13.47 1.04 24.32
CA ALA A 283 14.59 0.17 23.98
C ALA A 283 14.16 -1.28 23.77
N GLU A 284 13.27 -1.80 24.63
CA GLU A 284 12.69 -3.14 24.48
C GLU A 284 11.85 -3.26 23.20
N TYR A 285 11.01 -2.26 22.90
CA TYR A 285 10.25 -2.21 21.66
C TYR A 285 11.16 -2.24 20.43
N ILE A 286 12.23 -1.44 20.42
CA ILE A 286 13.18 -1.37 19.31
C ILE A 286 13.91 -2.72 19.12
N ASP A 287 14.39 -3.36 20.19
CA ASP A 287 15.03 -4.68 20.10
C ASP A 287 14.04 -5.73 19.55
N PHE A 288 12.80 -5.71 20.03
CA PHE A 288 11.77 -6.63 19.51
C PHE A 288 11.48 -6.38 18.03
N MET A 289 11.34 -5.12 17.60
CA MET A 289 11.17 -4.78 16.19
C MET A 289 12.37 -5.20 15.33
N MET A 290 13.61 -5.06 15.82
CA MET A 290 14.79 -5.56 15.10
C MET A 290 14.77 -7.08 14.95
N ARG A 291 14.31 -7.83 15.96
CA ARG A 291 14.13 -9.28 15.86
C ARG A 291 13.05 -9.65 14.85
N MET A 292 11.94 -8.90 14.84
CA MET A 292 10.87 -9.08 13.86
C MET A 292 11.35 -8.86 12.41
N MET A 293 12.10 -7.79 12.16
CA MET A 293 12.66 -7.50 10.83
C MET A 293 13.69 -8.56 10.39
N ASN A 294 14.42 -9.15 11.34
CA ASN A 294 15.37 -10.24 11.09
C ASN A 294 14.74 -11.63 11.06
N ASP A 295 13.46 -11.78 11.40
CA ASP A 295 12.73 -13.05 11.30
C ASP A 295 12.32 -13.27 9.84
N LEU A 296 13.27 -13.82 9.09
CA LEU A 296 13.18 -13.91 7.65
C LEU A 296 12.26 -15.06 7.20
N GLU A 297 11.45 -14.81 6.17
CA GLU A 297 10.57 -15.81 5.54
C GLU A 297 11.34 -16.94 4.82
N ILE A 298 10.62 -18.04 4.53
CA ILE A 298 11.12 -19.20 3.77
C ILE A 298 11.74 -18.73 2.44
N GLY A 299 13.04 -18.95 2.26
CA GLY A 299 13.80 -18.59 1.04
C GLY A 299 14.84 -17.48 1.25
N SER A 300 14.82 -16.82 2.40
CA SER A 300 15.85 -15.87 2.80
C SER A 300 17.20 -16.55 3.12
N LYS A 301 18.31 -15.86 2.80
CA LYS A 301 19.66 -16.37 3.09
C LYS A 301 19.88 -16.36 4.61
N ARG A 302 19.91 -17.55 5.20
CA ARG A 302 20.36 -17.72 6.59
C ARG A 302 21.81 -17.25 6.71
N PRO A 303 22.16 -16.33 7.63
CA PRO A 303 23.55 -16.12 8.01
C PRO A 303 24.02 -17.41 8.70
N SER A 304 24.61 -18.30 7.92
CA SER A 304 25.29 -19.48 8.44
C SER A 304 26.76 -19.16 8.57
N ILE A 305 27.28 -19.25 9.79
CA ILE A 305 28.71 -19.34 10.01
C ILE A 305 29.12 -20.73 9.54
N VAL A 306 29.32 -20.89 8.24
CA VAL A 306 29.94 -22.10 7.70
C VAL A 306 31.44 -21.89 7.87
N PRO A 307 32.14 -22.62 8.76
CA PRO A 307 33.59 -22.59 8.78
C PRO A 307 34.07 -22.91 7.36
N ARG A 308 35.04 -22.15 6.85
CA ARG A 308 35.59 -22.35 5.50
C ARG A 308 36.36 -23.68 5.52
N VAL A 309 35.68 -24.81 5.32
CA VAL A 309 36.29 -26.16 5.40
C VAL A 309 37.09 -26.48 4.13
N GLY A 310 36.81 -25.77 3.01
CA GLY A 310 37.48 -25.99 1.72
C GLY A 310 39.02 -25.90 1.78
N PRO A 311 39.62 -24.84 2.34
CA PRO A 311 41.07 -24.75 2.53
C PRO A 311 41.63 -25.79 3.50
N TYR A 312 40.86 -26.13 4.54
CA TYR A 312 41.29 -27.10 5.57
C TYR A 312 41.33 -28.53 5.01
N TRP A 313 40.33 -28.90 4.21
CA TRP A 313 40.25 -30.20 3.55
C TRP A 313 41.33 -30.39 2.47
N LEU A 314 41.63 -29.33 1.70
CA LEU A 314 42.70 -29.35 0.70
C LEU A 314 44.10 -29.48 1.35
N LYS A 315 44.34 -28.79 2.47
CA LYS A 315 45.59 -28.90 3.23
C LYS A 315 45.72 -30.23 3.98
N ALA A 316 44.62 -30.76 4.52
CA ALA A 316 44.61 -32.06 5.22
C ALA A 316 44.82 -33.25 4.27
N ARG A 317 44.38 -33.17 3.00
CA ARG A 317 44.60 -34.22 2.00
C ARG A 317 46.02 -34.24 1.42
N ARG A 318 46.78 -33.15 1.53
CA ARG A 318 48.15 -33.03 0.99
C ARG A 318 49.09 -32.31 1.97
N PRO A 319 49.37 -32.90 3.15
CA PRO A 319 50.23 -32.27 4.15
C PRO A 319 51.68 -32.04 3.69
N TRP A 320 52.10 -32.65 2.58
CA TRP A 320 53.48 -32.62 2.09
C TRP A 320 53.69 -31.94 0.73
N SER A 321 52.67 -31.33 0.11
CA SER A 321 52.82 -30.72 -1.23
C SER A 321 53.29 -29.27 -1.22
N GLY A 322 53.84 -28.78 -0.11
CA GLY A 322 54.23 -27.38 0.08
C GLY A 322 55.55 -27.24 0.83
N SER A 323 56.61 -27.87 0.33
CA SER A 323 57.99 -27.59 0.79
C SER A 323 58.97 -27.73 -0.37
N CYS A 324 59.00 -26.72 -1.22
CA CYS A 324 60.25 -26.31 -1.85
C CYS A 324 60.50 -24.89 -1.31
N SER A 325 60.92 -24.82 -0.05
CA SER A 325 61.37 -23.58 0.57
C SER A 325 62.91 -23.52 0.47
N PRO A 326 63.49 -22.33 0.25
CA PRO A 326 64.91 -22.17 -0.11
C PRO A 326 65.83 -22.67 1.00
N ARG A 327 66.97 -23.23 0.61
CA ARG A 327 68.06 -23.61 1.53
C ARG A 327 68.42 -22.41 2.41
N TYR A 328 68.26 -22.57 3.72
CA TYR A 328 68.92 -21.71 4.70
C TYR A 328 70.42 -21.99 4.60
N ASP A 329 71.17 -21.04 4.05
CA ASP A 329 72.61 -20.97 4.15
C ASP A 329 72.95 -20.52 5.57
N ILE A 330 73.73 -21.34 6.28
CA ILE A 330 74.09 -21.17 7.70
C ILE A 330 75.41 -20.40 7.84
N TYR A 331 76.02 -19.98 6.73
CA TYR A 331 77.27 -19.24 6.75
C TYR A 331 77.03 -17.72 6.76
N ASP A 332 77.17 -17.17 7.96
CA ASP A 332 77.11 -15.74 8.24
C ASP A 332 78.22 -14.97 7.50
N ARG A 333 77.97 -13.70 7.22
CA ARG A 333 78.86 -12.77 6.50
C ARG A 333 80.25 -12.64 7.15
N PHE A 334 80.36 -13.02 8.42
CA PHE A 334 81.58 -13.06 9.20
C PHE A 334 82.58 -14.13 8.74
N ASP A 335 82.12 -15.28 8.23
CA ASP A 335 82.98 -16.38 7.75
C ASP A 335 83.54 -16.13 6.34
N ARG A 336 83.06 -15.09 5.64
CA ARG A 336 83.49 -14.75 4.27
C ARG A 336 84.66 -13.75 4.20
N MET A 337 85.10 -13.16 5.31
CA MET A 337 86.17 -12.14 5.36
C MET A 337 86.09 -11.08 4.23
N GLU A 338 84.87 -10.67 3.88
CA GLU A 338 84.63 -9.55 2.96
C GLU A 338 84.46 -8.28 3.80
N TRP A 339 85.34 -7.29 3.62
CA TRP A 339 85.25 -5.95 4.22
C TRP A 339 84.36 -5.04 3.37
#